data_AF-A0A7D5S8N1-F1
#
_entry.id   AF-A0A7D5S8N1-F1
#
_cell.length_a   1.000
_cell.length_b   1.000
_cell.length_c   1.000
_cell.angle_alpha   90.00
_cell.angle_beta   90.00
_cell.angle_gamma   90.00
#
_symmetry.space_group_name_H-M   'P 1'
#
loop_
_entity.id
_entity.type
_entity.pdbx_description
1 polymer ?
#
loop_
_entity_poly.entity_id
_entity_poly.type
_entity_poly.pdbx_seq_one_letter_code
_entity_poly.pdbx_strand_id
1 'polypeptide(L)'
;MSAYPSPFNASFTIDYQSDNDGEVDIVLTDMAGRKVLSQTRMVKEGSNQITITGLQGLAAGQYSVRIKDFNTDAEFVLKVENNSLFVNKFSGSHPTSDGFLLFRRPFLVS
;
A
#
# COMPACT_ATOMS: atom_id res chain seq x y z
N MET A 1 20.82 -0.17 -5.16
CA MET A 1 19.45 -0.49 -4.71
C MET A 1 18.67 0.79 -4.53
N SER A 2 17.47 0.83 -5.09
CA SER A 2 16.60 2.01 -5.11
C SER A 2 15.15 1.56 -4.96
N ALA A 3 14.28 2.43 -4.42
CA ALA A 3 12.85 2.21 -4.44
C ALA A 3 12.11 3.41 -5.00
N TYR A 4 11.09 3.16 -5.80
CA TYR A 4 10.32 4.19 -6.49
C TYR A 4 8.87 3.76 -6.75
N PRO A 5 7.92 4.70 -6.82
CA PRO A 5 8.09 6.11 -6.46
C PRO A 5 8.29 6.28 -4.94
N SER A 6 9.01 7.32 -4.54
CA SER A 6 9.08 7.77 -3.15
C SER A 6 8.79 9.28 -3.14
N PRO A 7 7.64 9.74 -2.59
CA PRO A 7 6.66 8.96 -1.84
C PRO A 7 5.82 7.97 -2.68
N PHE A 8 5.39 6.87 -2.08
CA PHE A 8 4.44 5.90 -2.65
C PHE A 8 3.01 6.14 -2.17
N ASN A 9 2.03 5.46 -2.79
CA ASN A 9 0.61 5.54 -2.40
C ASN A 9 0.01 4.16 -2.06
N ALA A 10 0.12 3.19 -2.97
CA ALA A 10 -0.44 1.84 -2.79
C ALA A 10 0.55 0.72 -3.17
N SER A 11 1.63 1.09 -3.85
CA SER A 11 2.70 0.20 -4.28
C SER A 11 3.97 0.99 -4.56
N PHE A 12 5.10 0.29 -4.50
CA PHE A 12 6.39 0.78 -4.97
C PHE A 12 7.21 -0.39 -5.52
N THR A 13 8.19 -0.10 -6.36
CA THR A 13 9.12 -1.06 -6.94
C THR A 13 10.50 -0.86 -6.33
N ILE A 14 11.20 -1.96 -6.09
CA ILE A 14 12.58 -1.98 -5.61
C ILE A 14 13.47 -2.52 -6.74
N ASP A 15 14.50 -1.77 -7.11
CA ASP A 15 15.62 -2.29 -7.88
C ASP A 15 16.60 -2.98 -6.93
N TYR A 16 16.66 -4.30 -7.04
CA TYR A 16 17.52 -5.16 -6.24
C TYR A 16 18.57 -5.83 -7.13
N GLN A 17 19.84 -5.67 -6.78
CA GLN A 17 20.95 -6.37 -7.42
C GLN A 17 21.23 -7.62 -6.58
N SER A 18 21.09 -8.79 -7.18
CA SER A 18 21.42 -10.06 -6.55
C SER A 18 22.78 -10.55 -7.05
N ASP A 19 23.60 -11.06 -6.13
CA ASP A 19 24.89 -11.68 -6.46
C ASP A 19 24.71 -13.13 -6.96
N ASN A 20 23.57 -13.77 -6.65
CA ASN A 20 23.26 -15.15 -7.03
C ASN A 20 21.75 -15.33 -7.28
N ASP A 21 21.39 -16.41 -7.95
CA ASP A 21 20.01 -16.92 -7.94
C ASP A 21 19.61 -17.33 -6.52
N GLY A 22 18.40 -16.97 -6.09
CA GLY A 22 17.98 -17.27 -4.73
C GLY A 22 16.59 -16.81 -4.35
N GLU A 23 16.30 -16.87 -3.06
CA GLU A 23 15.08 -16.33 -2.45
C GLU A 23 15.46 -15.20 -1.49
N VAL A 24 14.64 -14.15 -1.45
CA VAL A 24 14.79 -13.04 -0.49
C VAL A 24 13.51 -12.89 0.36
N ASP A 25 13.66 -12.62 1.65
CA ASP A 25 12.59 -12.19 2.56
C ASP A 25 12.48 -10.66 2.53
N ILE A 26 11.29 -10.15 2.26
CA ILE A 26 11.01 -8.72 2.20
C ILE A 26 10.01 -8.37 3.29
N VAL A 27 10.44 -7.52 4.21
CA VAL A 27 9.67 -7.10 5.37
C VAL A 27 9.50 -5.59 5.36
N LEU A 28 8.25 -5.12 5.38
CA LEU A 28 7.92 -3.71 5.58
C LEU A 28 7.54 -3.50 7.05
N THR A 29 8.13 -2.48 7.67
CA THR A 29 7.87 -2.08 9.06
C THR A 29 7.54 -0.61 9.17
N ASP A 30 6.69 -0.23 10.12
CA ASP A 30 6.44 1.18 10.46
C ASP A 30 7.51 1.73 11.42
N MET A 31 7.40 3.01 11.78
CA MET A 31 8.34 3.67 12.71
C MET A 31 8.37 3.07 14.12
N ALA A 32 7.34 2.33 14.53
CA ALA A 32 7.29 1.62 15.80
C ALA A 32 7.88 0.19 15.70
N GLY A 33 8.39 -0.20 14.53
CA GLY A 33 8.91 -1.54 14.26
C GLY A 33 7.82 -2.58 14.05
N ARG A 34 6.55 -2.18 13.92
CA ARG A 34 5.46 -3.12 13.67
C ARG A 34 5.55 -3.60 12.23
N LYS A 35 5.50 -4.92 12.05
CA LYS A 35 5.48 -5.54 10.72
C LYS A 35 4.15 -5.26 10.04
N VAL A 36 4.21 -4.63 8.87
CA VAL A 36 3.07 -4.26 8.03
C VAL A 36 2.89 -5.27 6.89
N LEU A 37 4.00 -5.77 6.34
CA LEU A 37 4.01 -6.76 5.27
C LEU A 37 5.24 -7.68 5.42
N SER A 38 5.07 -8.95 5.05
CA SER A 38 6.14 -9.94 4.89
C SER A 38 5.84 -10.73 3.62
N GLN A 39 6.79 -10.86 2.71
CA GLN A 39 6.68 -11.75 1.56
C GLN A 39 8.05 -12.26 1.16
N THR A 40 8.11 -13.46 0.58
CA THR A 40 9.33 -13.96 -0.06
C THR A 40 9.24 -13.84 -1.58
N ARG A 41 10.39 -13.65 -2.23
CA ARG A 41 10.50 -13.54 -3.69
C ARG A 41 11.73 -14.28 -4.20
N MET A 42 11.55 -15.00 -5.29
CA MET A 42 12.67 -15.54 -6.06
C MET A 42 13.34 -14.42 -6.84
N VAL A 43 14.67 -14.37 -6.80
CA VAL A 43 15.52 -13.42 -7.52
C VAL A 43 16.50 -14.19 -8.40
N LYS A 44 16.94 -13.54 -9.47
CA LYS A 44 17.99 -14.02 -10.35
C LYS A 44 19.27 -13.24 -10.12
N GLU A 45 20.42 -13.88 -10.34
CA GLU A 45 21.70 -13.17 -10.43
C GLU A 45 21.54 -11.99 -11.42
N GLY A 46 21.99 -10.81 -10.99
CA GLY A 46 21.79 -9.59 -11.75
C GLY A 46 20.72 -8.66 -11.19
N SER A 47 20.13 -7.86 -12.08
CA SER A 47 19.15 -6.84 -11.73
C SER A 47 17.73 -7.43 -11.66
N ASN A 48 17.05 -7.16 -10.56
CA ASN A 48 15.68 -7.61 -10.28
C ASN A 48 14.80 -6.40 -9.95
N GLN A 49 13.60 -6.38 -10.52
CA GLN A 49 12.57 -5.40 -10.16
C GLN A 49 11.48 -6.08 -9.34
N ILE A 50 11.36 -5.68 -8.08
CA ILE A 50 10.42 -6.28 -7.14
C ILE A 50 9.33 -5.27 -6.80
N THR A 51 8.12 -5.51 -7.30
CA THR A 51 6.96 -4.65 -6.99
C THR A 51 6.25 -5.12 -5.73
N ILE A 52 6.15 -4.22 -4.76
CA ILE A 52 5.41 -4.39 -3.51
C ILE A 52 4.02 -3.76 -3.69
N THR A 53 2.96 -4.56 -3.59
CA THR A 53 1.56 -4.13 -3.71
C THR A 53 0.80 -4.40 -2.41
N GLY A 54 -0.48 -4.02 -2.35
CA GLY A 54 -1.32 -4.28 -1.17
C GLY A 54 -1.11 -3.26 -0.05
N LEU A 55 -0.49 -2.11 -0.33
CA LEU A 55 -0.17 -1.09 0.66
C LEU A 55 -1.25 0.00 0.76
N GLN A 56 -2.42 -0.24 0.17
CA GLN A 56 -3.56 0.66 0.32
C GLN A 56 -4.01 0.73 1.79
N GLY A 57 -4.29 1.95 2.26
CA GLY A 57 -4.77 2.17 3.63
C GLY A 57 -3.66 2.22 4.70
N LEU A 58 -2.39 2.12 4.30
CA LEU A 58 -1.29 2.50 5.20
C LEU A 58 -1.39 3.99 5.53
N ALA A 59 -1.10 4.32 6.79
CA ALA A 59 -1.04 5.71 7.24
C ALA A 59 0.10 6.46 6.52
N ALA A 60 -0.03 7.79 6.46
CA ALA A 60 1.02 8.64 5.91
C ALA A 60 2.26 8.54 6.78
N GLY A 61 3.44 8.60 6.16
CA GLY A 61 4.70 8.68 6.89
C GLY A 61 5.73 7.65 6.45
N GLN A 62 6.74 7.48 7.29
CA GLN A 62 7.93 6.70 6.96
C GLN A 62 7.77 5.23 7.33
N TYR A 63 8.26 4.37 6.44
CA TYR A 63 8.37 2.94 6.64
C TYR A 63 9.79 2.48 6.30
N SER A 64 10.20 1.36 6.89
CA SER A 64 11.47 0.70 6.59
C SER A 64 11.20 -0.62 5.88
N VAL A 65 11.83 -0.81 4.73
CA VAL A 65 11.84 -2.08 3.99
C VAL A 65 13.14 -2.78 4.29
N ARG A 66 13.06 -4.01 4.75
CA ARG A 66 14.20 -4.90 4.94
C ARG A 66 14.13 -6.01 3.90
N ILE A 67 15.24 -6.27 3.23
CA ILE A 67 15.42 -7.38 2.29
C ILE A 67 16.54 -8.24 2.85
N LYS A 68 16.25 -9.53 3.08
CA LYS A 68 17.25 -10.50 3.53
C LYS A 68 17.37 -11.63 2.52
N ASP A 69 18.57 -11.86 2.03
CA ASP A 69 18.88 -12.97 1.13
C ASP A 69 19.04 -14.27 1.94
N PHE A 70 18.33 -15.33 1.57
CA PHE A 70 18.38 -16.61 2.28
C PHE A 70 19.68 -17.39 2.06
N ASN A 71 20.38 -17.15 0.95
CA ASN A 71 21.59 -17.87 0.58
C ASN A 71 22.84 -17.23 1.20
N THR A 72 22.90 -15.90 1.20
CA THR A 72 24.09 -15.16 1.66
C THR A 72 23.95 -14.57 3.06
N ASP A 73 22.74 -14.60 3.64
CA ASP A 73 22.37 -13.87 4.87
C ASP A 73 22.52 -12.34 4.75
N ALA A 74 22.81 -11.81 3.55
CA ALA A 74 22.94 -10.38 3.31
C ALA A 74 21.62 -9.66 3.61
N GLU A 75 21.71 -8.55 4.36
CA GLU A 75 20.55 -7.76 4.76
C GLU A 75 20.70 -6.31 4.28
N PHE A 76 19.67 -5.82 3.60
CA PHE A 76 19.58 -4.44 3.12
C PHE A 76 18.34 -3.77 3.69
N VAL A 77 18.49 -2.55 4.20
CA VAL A 77 17.38 -1.76 4.70
C VAL A 77 17.30 -0.44 3.94
N LEU A 78 16.10 -0.12 3.45
CA LEU A 78 15.80 1.17 2.83
C LEU A 78 14.61 1.85 3.49
N LYS A 79 14.55 3.17 3.41
CA LYS A 79 13.41 3.96 3.89
C LYS A 79 12.53 4.35 2.70
N VAL A 80 11.22 4.27 2.90
CA VAL A 80 10.20 4.70 1.94
C VAL A 80 9.16 5.54 2.65
N GLU A 81 8.55 6.48 1.94
CA GLU A 81 7.52 7.35 2.49
C GLU A 81 6.18 7.10 1.81
N ASN A 82 5.11 6.93 2.58
CA ASN A 82 3.76 6.85 2.06
C ASN A 82 3.08 8.22 2.13
N ASN A 83 2.54 8.69 1.00
CA ASN A 83 1.79 9.94 0.97
C ASN A 83 0.35 9.82 1.48
N SER A 84 -0.12 8.60 1.81
CA SER A 84 -1.47 8.30 2.32
C SER A 84 -2.55 9.20 1.75
N LEU A 85 -2.91 8.92 0.51
CA LEU A 85 -4.21 9.34 0.02
C LEU A 85 -5.23 8.52 0.81
N PHE A 86 -5.79 9.10 1.88
CA PHE A 86 -6.99 8.55 2.49
C PHE A 86 -8.00 8.39 1.34
N VAL A 87 -8.19 7.15 0.86
CA VAL A 87 -9.26 6.87 -0.09
C VAL A 87 -10.52 7.03 0.72
N ASN A 88 -11.06 8.25 0.72
CA ASN A 88 -12.39 8.54 1.19
C ASN A 88 -13.33 7.81 0.23
N LYS A 89 -13.49 6.49 0.41
CA LYS A 89 -14.69 5.81 -0.04
C LYS A 89 -15.80 6.39 0.81
N PHE A 90 -16.37 7.50 0.37
CA PHE A 90 -17.77 7.74 0.64
C PHE A 90 -18.49 6.51 0.09
N SER A 91 -18.76 5.56 0.99
CA SER A 91 -19.73 4.50 0.78
C SER A 91 -21.05 5.22 0.58
N GLY A 92 -21.37 5.56 -0.66
CA GLY A 92 -22.71 5.94 -1.07
C GLY A 92 -23.62 4.71 -1.03
N SER A 93 -23.77 4.10 0.15
CA SER A 93 -24.95 3.29 0.43
C SER A 93 -26.10 4.27 0.44
N HIS A 94 -26.82 4.36 -0.68
CA HIS A 94 -28.12 5.02 -0.74
C HIS A 94 -29.05 4.29 0.23
N PRO A 95 -29.51 4.90 1.34
CA PRO A 95 -30.62 4.37 2.08
C PRO A 95 -31.91 4.89 1.45
N THR A 96 -32.86 3.96 1.32
CA THR A 96 -34.32 4.15 1.21
C THR A 96 -34.88 4.67 -0.11
N SER A 97 -35.30 3.72 -0.95
CA SER A 97 -36.65 3.74 -1.48
C SER A 97 -37.67 3.82 -0.34
N ASP A 98 -38.77 4.52 -0.59
CA ASP A 98 -40.01 4.56 0.20
C ASP A 98 -40.05 5.49 1.42
N GLY A 99 -40.73 6.63 1.24
CA GLY A 99 -41.10 7.53 2.33
C GLY A 99 -41.60 8.91 1.92
N PHE A 100 -42.35 9.05 0.81
CA PHE A 100 -42.99 10.33 0.47
C PHE A 100 -44.24 10.52 1.36
N LEU A 101 -44.04 11.15 2.51
CA LEU A 101 -45.11 11.60 3.40
C LEU A 101 -45.79 12.86 2.84
N LEU A 102 -47.12 12.80 2.92
CA LEU A 102 -48.15 13.77 2.55
C LEU A 102 -47.82 15.23 2.91
N PHE A 103 -47.94 16.12 1.93
CA PHE A 103 -48.42 17.49 2.17
C PHE A 103 -49.52 17.84 1.17
N ARG A 104 -50.76 17.81 1.65
CA ARG A 104 -51.91 18.43 1.00
C ARG A 104 -51.64 19.93 0.86
N ARG A 105 -51.77 20.48 -0.35
CA ARG A 105 -51.94 21.92 -0.55
C ARG A 105 -53.42 22.22 -0.82
N PRO A 106 -54.05 23.16 -0.11
CA PRO A 106 -55.40 23.59 -0.43
C PRO A 106 -55.38 24.46 -1.70
N PHE A 107 -56.42 24.26 -2.51
CA PHE A 107 -56.79 25.14 -3.62
C PHE A 107 -56.98 26.57 -3.13
N LEU A 108 -56.47 27.56 -3.88
CA LEU A 108 -57.06 28.89 -3.89
C LEU A 108 -57.19 29.38 -5.33
N VAL A 109 -58.42 29.74 -5.66
CA VAL A 109 -58.89 30.29 -6.93
C VAL A 109 -58.68 31.81 -6.88
N SER A 110 -58.28 32.41 -7.99
CA SER A 110 -58.68 33.78 -8.35
C SER A 110 -58.65 33.95 -9.87
#